data_AF-A0A2E4X4D2-F1
#
_entry.id   AF-A0A2E4X4D2-F1
#
_cell.length_a   1.000
_cell.length_b   1.000
_cell.length_c   1.000
_cell.angle_alpha   90.00
_cell.angle_beta   90.00
_cell.angle_gamma   90.00
#
_symmetry.space_group_name_H-M   'P 1'
#
loop_
_entity.id
_entity.type
_entity.pdbx_description
1 polymer ?
#
loop_
_entity_poly.entity_id
_entity_poly.type
_entity_poly.pdbx_seq_one_letter_code
_entity_poly.pdbx_strand_id
1 'polypeptide(L)' 'RKNLSDRLLSQENEKWLTIYNAYKKIDDLREKCDNNNDEISLNALNDINDYLEKTERQLQTYR' A
#
# COMPACT_ATOMS: atom_id res chain seq x y z
N ARG A 1 -9.13 19.31 13.15
CA ARG A 1 -8.58 17.97 13.53
C ARG A 1 -8.12 17.33 12.23
N LYS A 2 -6.84 16.97 12.05
CA LYS A 2 -6.42 16.21 10.86
C LYS A 2 -7.09 14.84 10.93
N ASN A 3 -7.86 14.47 9.91
CA ASN A 3 -8.55 13.19 9.89
C ASN A 3 -7.52 12.06 9.76
N LEU A 4 -7.88 10.86 10.24
CA LEU A 4 -7.02 9.69 10.10
C LEU A 4 -6.65 9.43 8.63
N SER A 5 -7.57 9.76 7.71
CA SER A 5 -7.36 9.72 6.26
C SER A 5 -6.26 10.67 5.78
N ASP A 6 -6.24 11.92 6.23
CA ASP A 6 -5.18 12.88 5.85
C ASP A 6 -3.81 12.44 6.34
N ARG A 7 -3.81 11.76 7.50
CA ARG A 7 -2.61 11.17 8.08
C ARG A 7 -2.16 9.95 7.26
N LEU A 8 -3.08 9.06 6.86
CA LEU A 8 -2.76 7.80 6.15
C LEU A 8 -2.28 8.06 4.71
N LEU A 9 -2.83 9.10 4.09
CA LEU A 9 -2.48 9.58 2.75
C LEU A 9 -1.29 10.57 2.76
N SER A 10 -0.73 10.85 3.94
CA SER A 10 0.44 11.71 4.09
C SER A 10 1.65 11.11 3.36
N GLN A 11 2.41 11.96 2.69
CA GLN A 11 3.73 11.62 2.12
C GLN A 11 4.88 11.97 3.07
N GLU A 12 4.59 12.42 4.29
CA GLU A 12 5.62 12.70 5.28
C GLU A 12 6.22 11.40 5.85
N ASN A 13 7.47 11.49 6.33
CA ASN A 13 8.17 10.42 7.07
C ASN A 13 7.54 10.24 8.45
N GLU A 14 6.32 9.72 8.48
CA GLU A 14 5.65 9.41 9.72
C GLU A 14 6.10 8.05 10.27
N LYS A 15 6.06 7.89 11.59
CA LYS A 15 6.46 6.66 12.32
C LYS A 15 5.63 5.41 12.00
N TRP A 16 4.65 5.53 11.13
CA TRP A 16 3.63 4.53 10.86
C TRP A 16 3.44 4.43 9.35
N LEU A 17 2.90 3.29 8.91
CA LEU A 17 2.85 2.93 7.50
C LEU A 17 1.78 3.75 6.79
N THR A 18 2.20 4.70 5.96
CA THR A 18 1.31 5.44 5.06
C THR A 18 0.96 4.57 3.85
N ILE A 19 -0.15 4.88 3.18
CA ILE A 19 -0.59 4.18 1.96
C ILE A 19 0.54 4.18 0.91
N TYR A 20 1.23 5.31 0.74
CA TYR A 20 2.37 5.43 -0.18
C TYR A 20 3.54 4.50 0.19
N ASN A 21 3.89 4.41 1.48
CA ASN A 21 4.92 3.49 1.95
C ASN A 21 4.51 2.02 1.81
N ALA A 22 3.21 1.72 1.91
CA ALA A 22 2.67 0.38 1.67
C ALA A 22 2.85 -0.03 0.20
N TYR A 23 2.45 0.83 -0.74
CA TYR A 23 2.66 0.57 -2.18
C TYR A 23 4.14 0.40 -2.52
N LYS A 24 5.00 1.28 -2.01
CA LYS A 24 6.45 1.16 -2.24
C LYS A 24 7.00 -0.19 -1.74
N LYS A 25 6.57 -0.65 -0.57
CA LYS A 25 6.96 -1.98 -0.07
C LYS A 25 6.46 -3.11 -0.95
N ILE A 26 5.26 -2.99 -1.51
CA ILE A 26 4.72 -3.99 -2.43
C ILE A 26 5.53 -4.03 -3.71
N ASP A 27 5.88 -2.89 -4.30
CA ASP A 27 6.74 -2.83 -5.48
C ASP A 27 8.11 -3.46 -5.21
N ASP A 28 8.75 -3.11 -4.09
CA ASP A 28 10.04 -3.70 -3.66
C ASP A 28 9.93 -5.23 -3.46
N LEU A 29 8.77 -5.73 -3.00
CA LEU A 29 8.52 -7.16 -2.82
C LEU A 29 8.21 -7.86 -4.14
N ARG A 30 7.45 -7.21 -5.04
CA ARG A 30 7.15 -7.74 -6.39
C ARG A 30 8.43 -7.93 -7.18
N GLU A 31 9.34 -6.97 -7.15
CA GLU A 31 10.63 -7.08 -7.83
C GLU A 31 11.45 -8.29 -7.30
N LYS A 32 11.39 -8.57 -5.99
CA LYS A 32 12.04 -9.74 -5.41
C LYS A 32 11.34 -11.06 -5.77
N CYS A 33 10.02 -11.06 -5.82
CA CYS A 33 9.23 -12.25 -6.17
C CYS A 33 9.34 -12.61 -7.65
N ASP A 34 9.35 -11.62 -8.55
CA ASP A 34 9.59 -11.80 -9.98
C ASP A 34 10.97 -12.45 -10.23
N ASN A 35 12.01 -11.98 -9.51
CA ASN A 35 13.35 -12.56 -9.59
C ASN A 35 13.42 -14.03 -9.10
N ASN A 36 12.52 -14.42 -8.20
CA ASN A 36 12.46 -15.77 -7.64
C ASN A 36 11.39 -16.66 -8.32
N ASN A 37 10.67 -16.13 -9.31
CA ASN A 37 9.57 -16.80 -10.03
C ASN A 37 8.48 -17.37 -9.08
N ASP A 38 8.22 -16.66 -7.97
CA ASP A 38 7.29 -17.09 -6.93
C ASP A 38 5.87 -16.56 -7.20
N GLU A 39 5.14 -17.27 -8.07
CA GLU A 39 3.77 -16.94 -8.47
C GLU A 39 2.78 -16.87 -7.30
N ILE A 40 2.99 -17.64 -6.22
CA ILE A 40 2.10 -17.62 -5.05
C ILE A 40 2.23 -16.28 -4.33
N SER A 41 3.48 -15.85 -4.08
CA SER A 41 3.76 -14.55 -3.46
C SER A 41 3.30 -13.40 -4.36
N LEU A 42 3.45 -13.50 -5.68
CA LEU A 42 2.97 -12.47 -6.62
C LEU A 42 1.44 -12.33 -6.59
N ASN A 43 0.70 -13.43 -6.54
CA ASN A 43 -0.75 -13.39 -6.40
C ASN A 43 -1.17 -12.75 -5.06
N ALA A 44 -0.51 -13.12 -3.96
CA ALA A 44 -0.78 -12.49 -2.66
C ALA A 44 -0.47 -10.99 -2.65
N LEU A 45 0.61 -10.55 -3.33
CA LEU A 45 0.96 -9.14 -3.46
C LEU A 45 -0.06 -8.37 -4.29
N ASN A 46 -0.63 -8.98 -5.34
CA ASN A 46 -1.74 -8.38 -6.10
C ASN A 46 -3.00 -8.24 -5.23
N ASP A 47 -3.36 -9.25 -4.44
CA ASP A 47 -4.51 -9.17 -3.54
C ASP A 47 -4.35 -8.07 -2.48
N ILE A 48 -3.13 -7.92 -1.93
CA ILE A 48 -2.81 -6.85 -0.99
C ILE A 48 -2.91 -5.48 -1.68
N ASN A 49 -2.44 -5.36 -2.93
CA ASN A 49 -2.52 -4.14 -3.71
C ASN A 49 -3.98 -3.71 -3.94
N ASP A 50 -4.85 -4.65 -4.34
CA ASP A 50 -6.28 -4.42 -4.50
C ASP A 50 -6.96 -3.98 -3.19
N TYR A 51 -6.54 -4.56 -2.07
CA TYR A 51 -7.04 -4.17 -0.75
C TYR A 51 -6.61 -2.75 -0.37
N LEU A 52 -5.35 -2.39 -0.65
CA LEU A 52 -4.85 -1.03 -0.44
C LEU A 52 -5.58 -0.02 -1.31
N GLU A 53 -5.85 -0.34 -2.58
CA GLU A 53 -6.55 0.57 -3.49
C GLU A 53 -8.00 0.81 -3.01
N LYS A 54 -8.70 -0.25 -2.55
CA LYS A 54 -10.02 -0.10 -1.94
C LYS A 54 -9.97 0.77 -0.68
N THR A 55 -8.97 0.56 0.16
CA THR A 55 -8.77 1.34 1.39
C THR A 55 -8.49 2.81 1.06
N GLU A 56 -7.60 3.06 0.10
CA GLU A 56 -7.26 4.40 -0.39
C GLU A 56 -8.50 5.11 -0.94
N ARG A 57 -9.27 4.44 -1.80
CA ARG A 57 -10.53 4.99 -2.34
C ARG A 57 -11.51 5.35 -1.24
N GLN A 58 -11.66 4.51 -0.21
CA GLN A 58 -12.49 4.84 0.95
C GLN A 58 -11.96 6.08 1.67
N LEU A 59 -10.67 6.12 1.98
CA LEU A 59 -10.04 7.27 2.67
C LEU A 59 -10.17 8.57 1.88
N GLN A 60 -10.05 8.51 0.55
CA GLN A 60 -10.26 9.65 -0.36
C GLN A 60 -11.73 10.06 -0.45
N THR A 61 -12.67 9.13 -0.35
CA THR A 61 -14.13 9.43 -0.33
C THR A 61 -14.55 10.14 0.95
N TYR A 62 -13.88 9.86 2.08
CA TYR A 62 -14.12 10.52 3.36
C TYR A 62 -13.32 11.82 3.56
N ARG A 63 -12.59 12.27 2.54
CA ARG A 63 -11.79 13.50 2.55
C ARG A 63 -12.65 14.71 2.20
#